data_AF-A0A955TN57-F1
#
_entry.id   AF-A0A955TN57-F1
#
_cell.length_a   1.000
_cell.length_b   1.000
_cell.length_c   1.000
_cell.angle_alpha   90.00
_cell.angle_beta   90.00
_cell.angle_gamma   90.00
#
_symmetry.space_group_name_H-M   'P 1'
#
loop_
_entity.id
_entity.type
_entity.pdbx_description
1 polymer ?
#
loop_
_entity_poly.entity_id
_entity_poly.type
_entity_poly.pdbx_seq_one_letter_code
_entity_poly.pdbx_strand_id
1 'polypeptide(L)'
;MASTLAEHTLSKICDYLSAMGISLTRDVTLHALALVEEGLASQTTDPASFVMKRVREHFGIHDLTLPPAAPPIKRGSMRFEQ
;
A
#
# COMPACT_ATOMS: atom_id res chain seq x y z
N MET A 1 -3.72 -21.54 -17.50
CA MET A 1 -2.38 -21.07 -17.94
C MET A 1 -1.67 -20.58 -16.70
N ALA A 2 -0.43 -20.99 -16.45
CA ALA A 2 0.34 -20.42 -15.34
C ALA A 2 0.65 -18.97 -15.71
N SER A 3 0.23 -18.00 -14.88
CA SER A 3 0.53 -16.59 -15.13
C SER A 3 2.04 -16.39 -15.07
N THR A 4 2.56 -15.51 -15.93
CA THR A 4 3.97 -15.14 -15.85
C THR A 4 4.25 -14.39 -14.53
N LEU A 5 5.52 -14.34 -14.13
CA LEU A 5 5.94 -13.58 -12.95
C LEU A 5 5.55 -12.09 -13.07
N ALA A 6 5.63 -11.55 -14.29
CA ALA A 6 5.24 -10.18 -14.61
C ALA A 6 3.73 -9.96 -14.42
N GLU A 7 2.90 -10.84 -15.01
CA GLU A 7 1.43 -10.78 -14.87
C GLU A 7 0.98 -10.90 -13.42
N HIS A 8 1.58 -11.84 -12.69
CA HIS A 8 1.28 -12.04 -11.27
C HIS A 8 1.63 -10.82 -10.43
N THR A 9 2.78 -10.20 -10.70
CA THR A 9 3.23 -9.01 -9.99
C THR A 9 2.36 -7.80 -10.32
N LEU A 10 2.02 -7.61 -11.59
CA LEU A 10 1.13 -6.54 -12.04
C LEU A 10 -0.27 -6.69 -11.42
N SER A 11 -0.83 -7.90 -11.40
CA SER A 11 -2.13 -8.17 -10.79
C SER A 11 -2.15 -7.75 -9.32
N LYS A 12 -1.13 -8.14 -8.55
CA LYS A 12 -1.02 -7.76 -7.13
C LYS A 12 -0.99 -6.25 -6.91
N ILE A 13 -0.30 -5.51 -7.78
CA ILE A 13 -0.22 -4.04 -7.67
C ILE A 13 -1.57 -3.43 -8.00
N CYS A 14 -2.21 -3.87 -9.08
CA CYS A 14 -3.53 -3.37 -9.46
C CYS A 14 -4.57 -3.62 -8.36
N ASP A 15 -4.54 -4.81 -7.75
CA ASP A 15 -5.41 -5.17 -6.62
C ASP A 15 -5.12 -4.26 -5.41
N TYR A 16 -3.84 -4.04 -5.09
CA TYR A 16 -3.44 -3.17 -3.99
C TYR A 16 -3.86 -1.71 -4.21
N LEU A 17 -3.62 -1.15 -5.39
CA LEU A 17 -4.00 0.22 -5.74
C LEU A 17 -5.52 0.40 -5.67
N SER A 18 -6.27 -0.58 -6.19
CA SER A 18 -7.73 -0.58 -6.11
C SER A 18 -8.22 -0.63 -4.66
N ALA A 19 -7.60 -1.46 -3.82
CA ALA A 19 -7.92 -1.54 -2.38
C ALA A 19 -7.60 -0.23 -1.63
N MET A 20 -6.60 0.53 -2.09
CA MET A 20 -6.27 1.86 -1.57
C MET A 20 -7.16 2.98 -2.13
N GLY A 21 -8.14 2.66 -2.98
CA GLY A 21 -9.06 3.63 -3.58
C GLY A 21 -8.44 4.42 -4.74
N ILE A 22 -7.28 4.00 -5.25
CA ILE A 22 -6.65 4.61 -6.42
C ILE A 22 -7.34 4.06 -7.66
N SER A 23 -7.90 4.96 -8.48
CA SER A 23 -8.48 4.58 -9.76
C SER A 23 -7.38 4.13 -10.74
N LEU A 24 -7.56 2.95 -11.33
CA LEU A 24 -6.65 2.39 -12.35
C LEU A 24 -6.83 3.11 -13.70
N THR A 25 -6.44 4.39 -13.75
CA THR A 25 -6.40 5.16 -14.99
C THR A 25 -5.23 4.68 -15.86
N ARG A 26 -5.24 5.07 -17.15
CA ARG A 26 -4.15 4.76 -18.07
C ARG A 26 -2.78 5.17 -17.52
N ASP A 27 -2.67 6.37 -16.97
CA ASP A 27 -1.42 6.88 -16.38
C ASP A 27 -0.96 6.04 -15.18
N VAL A 28 -1.88 5.66 -14.29
CA VAL A 28 -1.60 4.80 -13.13
C VAL A 28 -1.12 3.42 -13.58
N THR A 29 -1.77 2.84 -14.59
CA THR A 29 -1.38 1.55 -15.16
C THR A 29 0.00 1.62 -15.81
N LEU A 30 0.32 2.68 -16.55
CA LEU A 30 1.65 2.88 -17.14
C LEU A 30 2.74 3.00 -16.05
N HIS A 31 2.46 3.73 -14.96
CA HIS A 31 3.39 3.84 -13.84
C HIS A 31 3.57 2.50 -13.10
N ALA A 32 2.49 1.74 -12.93
CA ALA A 32 2.56 0.40 -12.34
C ALA A 32 3.41 -0.56 -13.20
N LEU A 33 3.26 -0.50 -14.53
CA LEU A 33 4.06 -1.29 -15.47
C LEU A 33 5.55 -0.95 -15.41
N ALA A 34 5.90 0.33 -15.36
CA ALA A 34 7.29 0.76 -15.21
C ALA A 34 7.91 0.23 -13.90
N LEU A 35 7.14 0.25 -12.81
CA LEU A 35 7.60 -0.29 -11.53
C LEU A 35 7.79 -1.81 -11.56
N VAL A 36 6.91 -2.54 -12.27
CA VAL A 36 7.08 -3.99 -12.51
C VAL A 36 8.33 -4.27 -13.32
N GLU A 37 8.58 -3.48 -14.37
CA GLU A 37 9.78 -3.59 -15.19
C GLU A 37 11.05 -3.42 -14.35
N GLU A 38 11.12 -2.39 -13.49
CA GLU A 38 12.23 -2.18 -12.55
C GLU A 38 12.41 -3.37 -11.60
N GLY A 39 11.30 -3.90 -11.06
CA GLY A 39 11.31 -5.06 -10.18
C GLY A 39 11.89 -6.31 -10.87
N LEU A 40 11.50 -6.55 -12.11
CA LEU A 40 12.02 -7.67 -12.92
C LEU A 40 13.50 -7.46 -13.30
N ALA A 41 13.90 -6.23 -13.60
CA ALA A 41 15.29 -5.89 -13.93
C ALA A 41 16.24 -5.99 -12.74
N SER A 42 15.74 -5.86 -11.50
CA SER A 42 16.54 -5.83 -10.26
C SER A 42 17.24 -7.16 -9.89
N GLN A 43 17.09 -8.23 -10.69
CA GLN A 43 17.58 -9.60 -10.41
C GLN A 43 17.16 -10.15 -9.03
N THR A 44 16.11 -9.57 -8.42
CA THR A 44 15.61 -9.99 -7.12
C THR A 44 14.85 -11.32 -7.25
N THR A 45 15.01 -12.21 -6.27
CA THR A 45 14.34 -13.52 -6.25
C THR A 45 12.81 -13.42 -6.17
N ASP A 46 12.30 -12.32 -5.62
CA ASP A 46 10.87 -12.01 -5.55
C ASP A 46 10.57 -10.55 -5.98
N PRO A 47 10.33 -10.31 -7.28
CA PRO A 47 9.96 -9.00 -7.80
C PRO A 47 8.70 -8.43 -7.17
N ALA A 48 7.75 -9.26 -6.74
CA ALA A 48 6.52 -8.78 -6.13
C ALA A 48 6.79 -8.09 -4.79
N SER A 49 7.62 -8.69 -3.94
CA SER A 49 8.05 -8.04 -2.69
C SER A 49 8.85 -6.77 -2.92
N PHE A 50 9.68 -6.72 -3.97
CA PHE A 50 10.42 -5.51 -4.33
C PHE A 50 9.47 -4.37 -4.72
N VAL A 51 8.53 -4.65 -5.61
CA VAL A 51 7.59 -3.65 -6.11
C VAL A 51 6.66 -3.17 -4.99
N MET A 52 6.16 -4.06 -4.14
CA MET A 52 5.27 -3.69 -3.03
C MET A 52 5.93 -2.78 -1.99
N LYS A 53 7.26 -2.81 -1.85
CA LYS A 53 7.97 -1.84 -0.98
C LYS A 53 7.99 -0.44 -1.59
N ARG A 54 8.12 -0.35 -2.92
CA ARG A 54 8.24 0.93 -3.65
C ARG A 54 6.90 1.51 -4.10
N VAL A 55 5.84 0.70 -4.16
CA VAL A 55 4.52 1.15 -4.62
C VAL A 55 3.99 2.32 -3.78
N ARG A 56 4.27 2.32 -2.47
CA ARG A 56 3.85 3.41 -1.57
C ARG A 56 4.55 4.73 -1.89
N GLU A 57 5.83 4.66 -2.22
CA GLU A 57 6.67 5.81 -2.58
C GLU A 57 6.24 6.38 -3.95
N HIS A 58 6.01 5.51 -4.94
CA HIS A 58 5.63 5.92 -6.29
C HIS A 58 4.23 6.53 -6.40
N PHE A 59 3.27 6.05 -5.59
CA PHE A 59 1.88 6.49 -5.66
C PHE A 59 1.48 7.45 -4.53
N GLY A 60 2.44 7.94 -3.73
CA GLY A 60 2.19 8.93 -2.67
C GLY A 60 1.19 8.44 -1.62
N ILE A 61 1.19 7.14 -1.32
CA ILE A 61 0.18 6.51 -0.47
C ILE A 61 0.47 6.87 0.99
N HIS A 62 -0.15 7.96 1.45
CA HIS A 62 -0.05 8.42 2.83
C HIS A 62 -0.60 7.37 3.81
N ASP A 63 0.05 7.22 4.97
CA ASP A 63 -0.49 6.43 6.06
C ASP A 63 -1.84 7.02 6.50
N LEU A 64 -2.87 6.18 6.50
CA LEU A 64 -4.16 6.52 7.07
C LEU A 64 -3.96 6.84 8.56
N THR A 65 -4.29 8.07 8.96
CA THR A 65 -4.38 8.44 10.36
C THR A 65 -5.56 7.69 10.97
N LEU A 66 -5.27 6.60 11.67
CA LEU A 66 -6.29 5.86 12.40
C LEU A 66 -6.90 6.75 13.49
N PRO A 67 -8.23 6.72 13.69
CA PRO A 67 -8.83 7.40 14.82
C PRO A 67 -8.27 6.79 16.12
N PRO A 68 -8.10 7.60 17.18
CA PRO A 68 -7.63 7.10 18.46
C PRO A 68 -8.56 5.99 18.96
N ALA A 69 -7.97 4.85 19.37
CA ALA A 69 -8.69 3.64 19.76
C ALA A 69 -9.62 3.81 20.98
N ALA A 70 -9.46 4.90 21.73
CA ALA A 70 -10.35 5.26 22.81
C ALA A 70 -10.42 6.79 22.98
N PRO A 71 -11.55 7.32 23.48
CA PRO A 71 -11.63 8.71 23.91
C PRO A 71 -10.59 8.98 25.02
N PRO A 72 -10.02 10.20 25.10
CA PRO A 72 -9.05 10.53 26.12
C PRO A 72 -9.65 10.38 27.52
N ILE A 73 -9.01 9.57 28.37
CA ILE A 73 -9.45 9.33 29.75
C ILE A 73 -9.34 10.64 30.54
N LYS A 74 -10.49 11.27 30.82
CA LYS A 74 -10.57 12.41 31.73
C LYS A 74 -10.63 11.89 33.17
N ARG A 75 -9.50 11.85 33.89
CA ARG A 75 -9.41 11.52 35.34
C ARG A 75 -9.95 12.65 36.25
N GLY A 76 -11.15 13.18 35.94
CA GLY A 76 -11.75 14.30 36.68
C GLY A 76 -12.87 13.92 37.65
N SER A 77 -13.36 12.68 37.62
CA SER A 77 -14.58 12.27 38.35
C SER A 77 -14.34 11.63 39.72
N MET A 78 -13.09 11.41 40.14
CA MET A 78 -12.79 10.93 41.49
C MET A 78 -12.39 12.09 42.39
N ARG A 79 -13.39 12.86 42.86
CA ARG A 79 -13.20 13.68 44.07
C ARG A 79 -13.36 12.76 45.27
N PHE A 80 -12.26 12.47 45.96
CA PHE A 80 -12.34 12.01 47.34
C PHE A 80 -12.62 13.23 48.20
N GLU A 81 -13.82 13.31 48.79
CA GLU A 81 -14.06 14.20 49.92
C GLU A 81 -13.29 13.64 51.12
N GLN A 82 -12.45 14.48 51.74
CA GLN A 82 -11.73 14.19 52.98
C GLN A 82 -12.67 14.28 54.18
#